data_AF-A0A9N9K4L6-F1
#
_entry.id   AF-A0A9N9K4L6-F1
#
_cell.length_a   1.000
_cell.length_b   1.000
_cell.length_c   1.000
_cell.angle_alpha   90.00
_cell.angle_beta   90.00
_cell.angle_gamma   90.00
#
_symmetry.space_group_name_H-M   'P 1'
#
loop_
_entity.id
_entity.type
_entity.pdbx_description
1 polymer ?
#
loop_
_entity_poly.entity_id
_entity_poly.type
_entity_poly.pdbx_seq_one_letter_code
_entity_poly.pdbx_strand_id
1 'polypeptide(L)' 'MQEKFNSLDTPDTYESRIRKVIVGFQDAIVIPALYTHLPNDIRSNVKMYMTIRGGTNQTIDNFFTDLKKCWIEYQ' A
#
# COMPACT_ATOMS: atom_id res chain seq x y z
N MET A 1 4.98 -13.17 -3.04
CA MET A 1 3.51 -13.00 -3.08
C MET A 1 3.13 -12.63 -4.51
N GLN A 2 2.14 -13.30 -5.10
CA GLN A 2 1.73 -13.04 -6.51
C GLN A 2 0.62 -11.98 -6.65
N GLU A 3 0.11 -11.47 -5.53
CA GLU A 3 -0.90 -10.41 -5.54
C GLU A 3 -0.38 -9.13 -6.18
N LYS A 4 -1.26 -8.42 -6.87
CA LYS A 4 -1.01 -7.09 -7.45
C LYS A 4 -2.24 -6.21 -7.27
N PHE A 5 -2.02 -4.91 -7.28
CA PHE A 5 -3.09 -3.94 -7.44
C PHE A 5 -3.50 -3.93 -8.91
N ASN A 6 -4.74 -4.33 -9.20
CA ASN A 6 -5.24 -4.48 -10.57
C ASN A 6 -6.16 -3.31 -10.96
N SER A 7 -6.50 -3.20 -12.24
CA SER A 7 -7.31 -2.08 -12.78
C SER A 7 -8.76 -2.07 -12.30
N LEU A 8 -9.25 -3.16 -11.72
CA LEU A 8 -10.59 -3.27 -11.14
C LEU A 8 -10.58 -3.03 -9.63
N ASP A 9 -9.40 -2.89 -9.02
CA ASP A 9 -9.26 -2.65 -7.60
C ASP A 9 -9.56 -1.19 -7.25
N THR A 10 -10.29 -1.02 -6.16
CA THR A 10 -10.19 0.16 -5.31
C THR A 10 -9.21 -0.13 -4.16
N PRO A 11 -8.65 0.90 -3.49
CA PRO A 11 -7.84 0.72 -2.29
C PRO A 11 -8.50 -0.20 -1.26
N ASP A 12 -9.80 -0.06 -1.02
CA ASP A 12 -10.55 -0.84 -0.03
C ASP A 12 -10.64 -2.33 -0.43
N THR A 13 -10.90 -2.63 -1.71
CA THR A 13 -10.95 -4.02 -2.20
C THR A 13 -9.58 -4.69 -2.18
N TYR A 14 -8.52 -3.95 -2.54
CA TYR A 14 -7.15 -4.42 -2.47
C TYR A 14 -6.72 -4.70 -1.03
N GLU A 15 -6.98 -3.76 -0.11
CA GLU A 15 -6.69 -3.91 1.32
C GLU A 15 -7.35 -5.17 1.91
N SER A 16 -8.63 -5.39 1.61
CA SER A 16 -9.38 -6.56 2.10
C SER A 16 -8.74 -7.89 1.67
N ARG A 17 -8.23 -8.00 0.43
CA ARG A 17 -7.51 -9.19 -0.02
C ARG A 17 -6.17 -9.34 0.69
N ILE A 18 -5.38 -8.27 0.70
CA ILE A 18 -4.01 -8.30 1.19
C ILE A 18 -3.96 -8.59 2.69
N ARG A 19 -4.87 -8.03 3.48
CA ARG A 19 -4.95 -8.29 4.93
C ARG A 19 -5.12 -9.78 5.27
N LYS A 20 -5.76 -10.56 4.40
CA LYS A 20 -5.89 -12.03 4.57
C LYS A 20 -4.58 -12.77 4.30
N VAL A 21 -3.70 -12.20 3.47
CA VAL A 21 -2.44 -12.83 3.05
C VAL A 21 -1.29 -12.51 4.00
N ILE A 22 -1.28 -11.30 4.57
CA ILE A 22 -0.15 -10.80 5.39
C ILE A 22 -0.29 -11.09 6.89
N VAL A 23 -1.28 -11.88 7.29
CA VAL A 23 -1.50 -12.24 8.70
C VAL A 23 -0.24 -12.84 9.30
N GLY A 24 0.24 -12.28 10.41
CA GLY A 24 1.42 -12.75 11.13
C GLY A 24 2.76 -12.24 10.58
N PHE A 25 2.77 -11.46 9.50
CA PHE A 25 3.99 -10.83 8.98
C PHE A 25 4.23 -9.46 9.60
N GLN A 26 5.51 -9.10 9.78
CA GLN A 26 5.92 -7.79 10.30
C GLN A 26 5.83 -6.70 9.21
N ASP A 27 5.53 -5.47 9.61
CA ASP A 27 5.48 -4.29 8.73
C ASP A 27 6.72 -4.17 7.82
N ALA A 28 7.91 -4.35 8.40
CA ALA A 28 9.20 -4.23 7.69
C ALA A 28 9.38 -5.27 6.58
N ILE A 29 8.69 -6.40 6.65
CA ILE A 29 8.71 -7.45 5.61
C ILE A 29 7.63 -7.14 4.55
N VAL A 30 6.46 -6.70 5.00
CA VAL A 30 5.28 -6.54 4.13
C VAL A 30 5.39 -5.29 3.26
N ILE A 31 5.75 -4.15 3.84
CA ILE A 31 5.73 -2.84 3.14
C ILE A 31 6.57 -2.85 1.86
N PRO A 32 7.82 -3.36 1.85
CA PRO A 32 8.59 -3.48 0.61
C PRO A 32 7.88 -4.30 -0.48
N ALA A 33 7.21 -5.39 -0.10
CA ALA A 33 6.45 -6.21 -1.03
C ALA A 33 5.22 -5.48 -1.56
N LEU A 34 4.47 -4.76 -0.71
CA LEU A 34 3.29 -4.00 -1.13
C LEU A 34 3.64 -2.93 -2.17
N TYR A 35 4.80 -2.28 -2.08
CA TYR A 35 5.24 -1.36 -3.13
C TYR A 35 5.39 -2.04 -4.49
N THR A 36 5.78 -3.32 -4.54
CA THR A 36 5.93 -4.05 -5.80
C THR A 36 4.59 -4.39 -6.45
N HIS A 37 3.51 -4.44 -5.66
CA HIS A 37 2.16 -4.74 -6.14
C HIS A 37 1.51 -3.56 -6.87
N LEU A 38 1.92 -2.32 -6.56
CA LEU A 38 1.32 -1.09 -7.09
C LEU A 38 1.83 -0.74 -8.49
N PRO A 39 0.99 -0.21 -9.40
CA PRO A 39 1.44 0.46 -10.62
C PRO A 39 2.42 1.60 -10.34
N ASN A 40 3.31 1.94 -11.27
CA ASN A 40 4.39 2.90 -11.06
C ASN A 40 3.91 4.29 -10.61
N ASP A 41 2.80 4.77 -11.19
CA ASP A 41 2.29 6.12 -10.93
C ASP A 41 1.78 6.24 -9.48
N ILE A 42 0.94 5.29 -9.05
CA ILE A 42 0.41 5.22 -7.67
C ILE A 42 1.54 4.93 -6.67
N ARG A 43 2.46 4.02 -7.02
CA ARG A 43 3.59 3.61 -6.17
C ARG A 43 4.45 4.79 -5.76
N SER A 44 4.75 5.70 -6.69
CA SER A 44 5.62 6.85 -6.44
C SER A 44 4.99 7.80 -5.42
N ASN A 45 3.69 8.09 -5.57
CA ASN A 45 2.95 8.95 -4.64
C ASN A 45 2.83 8.33 -3.24
N VAL A 46 2.51 7.04 -3.15
CA VAL A 46 2.41 6.34 -1.84
C VAL A 46 3.76 6.30 -1.13
N LYS A 47 4.86 6.07 -1.86
CA LYS A 47 6.22 6.15 -1.29
C LYS A 47 6.54 7.55 -0.76
N MET A 48 6.15 8.60 -1.48
CA MET A 48 6.37 9.98 -1.05
C MET A 48 5.65 10.27 0.28
N TYR A 49 4.36 9.95 0.39
CA TYR A 49 3.60 10.15 1.63
C TYR A 49 4.17 9.36 2.81
N MET A 50 4.51 8.09 2.60
CA MET A 50 5.13 7.23 3.62
C MET A 50 6.52 7.73 4.06
N THR A 51 7.27 8.39 3.17
CA THR A 51 8.56 8.99 3.49
C THR A 51 8.40 10.25 4.33
N ILE A 52 7.47 11.14 3.95
CA ILE A 52 7.16 12.38 4.69
C ILE A 52 6.72 12.07 6.13
N ARG A 53 5.99 10.97 6.33
CA ARG A 53 5.54 10.49 7.64
C ARG A 53 6.68 10.09 8.59
N GLY A 54 7.87 9.77 8.05
CA GLY A 54 9.05 9.37 8.80
C GLY A 54 9.12 7.85 9.09
N GLY A 55 10.35 7.33 9.18
CA GLY A 55 10.64 5.88 9.22
C GLY A 55 10.05 5.12 10.41
N THR A 56 9.83 5.77 11.56
CA THR A 56 9.24 5.13 12.75
C THR A 56 7.72 4.92 12.64
N ASN A 57 7.08 5.52 11.65
CA ASN A 57 5.63 5.48 11.45
C ASN A 57 5.23 4.75 10.16
N GLN A 58 6.13 3.94 9.59
CA GLN A 58 5.82 3.14 8.40
C GLN A 58 5.17 1.81 8.83
N THR A 59 3.83 1.83 8.97
CA THR A 59 3.01 0.66 9.28
C THR A 59 2.18 0.24 8.07
N ILE A 60 1.72 -1.01 8.05
CA ILE A 60 0.76 -1.50 7.04
C ILE A 60 -0.51 -0.62 7.00
N ASP A 61 -1.02 -0.18 8.15
CA ASP A 61 -2.21 0.67 8.21
C ASP A 61 -1.98 2.05 7.58
N ASN A 62 -0.80 2.63 7.80
CA ASN A 62 -0.43 3.90 7.17
C ASN A 62 -0.24 3.74 5.66
N PHE A 63 0.31 2.60 5.20
CA PHE A 63 0.40 2.31 3.76
C PHE A 63 -0.98 2.33 3.10
N PHE A 64 -1.98 1.65 3.69
CA PHE A 64 -3.34 1.63 3.11
C PHE A 64 -4.05 2.99 3.21
N THR A 65 -3.82 3.72 4.30
CA THR A 65 -4.31 5.11 4.45
C THR A 65 -3.76 6.00 3.33
N ASP A 66 -2.45 5.96 3.08
CA ASP A 66 -1.81 6.79 2.06
C ASP A 66 -2.17 6.32 0.64
N LEU A 67 -2.35 5.01 0.42
CA LEU A 67 -2.88 4.46 -0.84
C LEU A 67 -4.28 5.01 -1.14
N LYS A 68 -5.17 5.04 -0.14
CA LYS A 68 -6.52 5.58 -0.29
C LYS A 68 -6.50 7.08 -0.60
N LYS A 69 -5.61 7.83 0.06
CA LYS A 69 -5.40 9.26 -0.22
C LYS A 69 -4.93 9.50 -1.65
N CYS A 70 -3.89 8.79 -2.10
CA CYS A 70 -3.39 8.90 -3.48
C CYS A 70 -4.46 8.59 -4.52
N TRP A 71 -5.30 7.59 -4.25
CA TRP A 71 -6.38 7.20 -5.15
C TRP A 71 -7.43 8.30 -5.29
N ILE A 72 -7.84 8.94 -4.19
CA ILE A 72 -8.82 10.05 -4.21
C ILE A 72 -8.25 11.26 -4.95
N GLU A 73 -6.97 11.57 -4.75
CA GLU A 73 -6.30 12.69 -5.44
C GLU A 73 -6.08 12.44 -6.94
N TYR A 74 -6.16 11.19 -7.40
CA TYR A 74 -5.99 10.79 -8.79
C TYR A 74 -7.32 10.69 -9.56
N GLN A 75 -8.47 10.74 -8.88
CA GLN A 75 -9.80 10.84 -9.49
C GLN A 75 -10.03 12.23 -10.09
#